data_AF-A0A968VVW9-F1
#
_entry.id   AF-A0A968VVW9-F1
#
_cell.length_a   1.000
_cell.length_b   1.000
_cell.length_c   1.000
_cell.angle_alpha   90.00
_cell.angle_beta   90.00
_cell.angle_gamma   90.00
#
_symmetry.space_group_name_H-M   'P 1'
#
loop_
_entity.id
_entity.type
_entity.pdbx_description
1 polymer ?
#
loop_
_entity_poly.entity_id
_entity_poly.type
_entity_poly.pdbx_seq_one_letter_code
_entity_poly.pdbx_strand_id
1 'polypeptide(L)'
;MIFIFPGVMCLVLFPGLESSDQAYLTMITGLLPTGLIGLIVAALLAALINTIAAGLNSFSTVFTLDIYAKRIKPDATQKQQRAMGQLVTIAVAMLAMLLAMLFSNAGKDLFNITQGVAQFLAPPLTVVFLAGVLSKRVTKKAAEWTLYGGGALCVLVGIMYFVKFPSEAFWPHFYVAVFFICLPC
;
A
#
# COMPACT_ATOMS: atom_id res chain seq x y z
N MET A 1 -7.68 13.48 5.44
CA MET A 1 -8.15 14.68 6.17
C MET A 1 -9.28 14.36 7.15
N ILE A 2 -10.33 13.62 6.77
CA ILE A 2 -11.43 13.20 7.70
C ILE A 2 -10.95 12.32 8.87
N PHE A 3 -9.93 11.48 8.71
CA PHE A 3 -9.41 10.62 9.79
C PHE A 3 -8.49 11.33 10.81
N ILE A 4 -7.90 12.47 10.45
CA ILE A 4 -6.93 13.18 11.32
C ILE A 4 -7.67 13.98 12.40
N PHE A 5 -8.81 14.57 12.05
CA PHE A 5 -9.63 15.37 12.97
C PHE A 5 -10.09 14.62 14.23
N PRO A 6 -10.66 13.39 14.12
CA PRO A 6 -11.01 12.61 15.30
C PRO A 6 -9.78 12.12 16.09
N GLY A 7 -8.64 11.86 15.44
CA GLY A 7 -7.40 11.50 16.12
C GLY A 7 -6.85 12.63 17.01
N VAL A 8 -6.90 13.88 16.53
CA VAL A 8 -6.51 15.06 17.30
C VAL A 8 -7.48 15.33 18.46
N MET A 9 -8.79 15.17 18.22
CA MET A 9 -9.81 15.28 19.28
C MET A 9 -9.65 14.21 20.36
N CYS A 10 -9.27 12.97 19.98
CA CYS A 10 -9.05 11.88 20.92
C CYS A 10 -7.83 12.11 21.83
N LEU A 11 -6.74 12.68 21.30
CA LEU A 11 -5.56 13.03 22.09
C LEU A 11 -5.85 14.11 23.15
N VAL A 12 -6.76 15.03 22.85
CA VAL A 12 -7.21 16.06 23.79
C VAL A 12 -8.15 15.49 24.86
N LEU A 13 -8.95 14.47 24.52
CA LEU A 13 -9.93 13.86 25.42
C LEU A 13 -9.35 12.75 26.33
N PHE A 14 -8.32 12.02 25.88
CA PHE A 14 -7.66 10.93 26.62
C PHE A 14 -6.12 11.07 26.57
N PRO A 15 -5.52 11.89 27.46
CA PRO A 15 -4.08 12.04 27.54
C PRO A 15 -3.46 10.82 28.24
N GLY A 16 -3.13 9.76 27.49
CA GLY A 16 -2.47 8.57 28.05
C GLY A 16 -2.53 7.26 27.27
N LEU A 17 -3.00 7.25 26.02
CA LEU A 17 -2.98 6.01 25.22
C LEU A 17 -1.58 5.70 24.68
N GLU A 18 -1.05 4.53 25.03
CA GLU A 18 0.23 4.00 24.53
C GLU A 18 0.20 3.61 23.04
N SER A 19 -0.99 3.42 22.43
CA SER A 19 -1.12 3.01 21.02
C SER A 19 -2.13 3.88 20.25
N SER A 20 -1.64 4.63 19.25
CA SER A 20 -2.49 5.48 18.40
C SER A 20 -3.52 4.69 17.58
N ASP A 21 -3.25 3.41 17.29
CA ASP A 21 -4.15 2.55 16.51
C ASP A 21 -5.44 2.16 17.26
N GLN A 22 -5.40 2.12 18.59
CA GLN A 22 -6.57 1.76 19.42
C GLN A 22 -7.38 2.98 19.89
N ALA A 23 -6.79 4.18 19.82
CA ALA A 23 -7.39 5.43 20.28
C ALA A 23 -8.76 5.70 19.66
N TYR A 24 -8.90 5.45 18.36
CA TYR A 24 -10.15 5.71 17.64
C TYR A 24 -11.30 4.82 18.13
N LEU A 25 -11.02 3.53 18.40
CA LEU A 25 -12.03 2.59 18.91
C LEU A 25 -12.43 2.93 20.35
N THR A 26 -11.46 3.26 21.21
CA THR A 26 -11.72 3.68 22.59
C THR A 26 -12.52 4.99 22.67
N MET A 27 -12.31 5.91 21.73
CA MET A 27 -13.10 7.14 21.64
C MET A 27 -14.56 6.86 21.29
N ILE A 28 -14.81 5.99 20.31
CA ILE A 28 -16.17 5.60 19.88
C ILE A 28 -16.91 4.91 21.03
N THR A 29 -16.26 4.03 21.77
CA THR A 29 -16.89 3.32 22.88
C THR A 29 -17.15 4.21 24.10
N GLY A 30 -16.35 5.26 24.31
CA GLY A 30 -16.53 6.21 25.42
C GLY A 30 -17.56 7.31 25.17
N LEU A 31 -17.80 7.71 23.92
CA LEU A 31 -18.67 8.85 23.57
C LEU A 31 -20.06 8.47 23.05
N LEU A 32 -20.26 7.24 22.56
CA LEU A 32 -21.53 6.82 21.96
C LEU A 32 -22.33 5.85 22.84
N PRO A 33 -23.67 5.86 22.74
CA PRO A 33 -24.53 4.90 23.44
C PRO A 33 -24.36 3.48 22.88
N THR A 34 -24.60 2.48 23.72
CA THR A 34 -24.30 1.05 23.49
C THR A 34 -24.84 0.48 22.16
N GLY A 35 -26.00 0.94 21.68
CA GLY A 35 -26.56 0.50 20.39
C GLY A 35 -25.80 1.01 19.16
N LEU A 36 -25.24 2.23 19.20
CA LEU A 36 -24.50 2.80 18.07
C LEU A 36 -23.06 2.31 17.99
N ILE A 37 -22.46 1.90 19.12
CA ILE A 37 -21.11 1.33 19.15
C ILE A 37 -21.04 0.10 18.25
N GLY A 38 -21.98 -0.84 18.40
CA GLY A 38 -22.01 -2.06 17.60
C GLY A 38 -22.17 -1.79 16.10
N LEU A 39 -22.99 -0.80 15.75
CA LEU A 39 -23.18 -0.39 14.35
C LEU A 39 -21.89 0.15 13.73
N ILE A 40 -21.17 1.03 14.44
CA ILE A 40 -19.93 1.63 13.95
C ILE A 40 -18.83 0.58 13.84
N VAL A 41 -18.68 -0.30 14.84
CA VAL A 41 -17.69 -1.38 14.80
C VAL A 41 -17.97 -2.34 13.63
N ALA A 42 -19.24 -2.71 13.41
CA ALA A 42 -19.62 -3.53 12.26
C ALA A 42 -19.32 -2.83 10.92
N ALA A 43 -19.60 -1.54 10.81
CA ALA A 43 -19.31 -0.75 9.61
C ALA A 43 -17.79 -0.65 9.33
N LEU A 44 -16.97 -0.45 10.38
CA LEU A 44 -15.51 -0.40 10.26
C LEU A 44 -14.92 -1.74 9.82
N LEU A 45 -15.38 -2.84 10.42
CA LEU A 45 -14.98 -4.19 10.03
C LEU A 45 -15.40 -4.50 8.58
N ALA A 46 -16.63 -4.15 8.19
CA ALA A 46 -17.10 -4.32 6.82
C ALA A 46 -16.25 -3.52 5.81
N ALA A 47 -15.91 -2.27 6.13
CA ALA A 47 -15.04 -1.43 5.29
C ALA A 47 -13.62 -2.01 5.16
N LEU A 48 -13.07 -2.53 6.25
CA LEU A 48 -11.76 -3.19 6.27
C LEU A 48 -11.75 -4.46 5.40
N ILE A 49 -12.76 -5.33 5.56
CA ILE A 49 -12.90 -6.55 4.76
C ILE A 49 -13.02 -6.21 3.27
N ASN A 50 -13.80 -5.18 2.93
CA ASN A 50 -13.95 -4.74 1.54
C ASN A 50 -12.63 -4.26 0.93
N THR A 51 -11.83 -3.53 1.70
CA THR A 51 -10.53 -3.03 1.25
C THR A 51 -9.54 -4.18 1.02
N ILE A 52 -9.49 -5.15 1.94
CA ILE A 52 -8.65 -6.34 1.80
C ILE A 52 -9.10 -7.19 0.61
N ALA A 53 -10.40 -7.41 0.45
CA ALA A 53 -10.96 -8.17 -0.66
C ALA A 53 -10.65 -7.51 -2.02
N ALA A 54 -10.78 -6.19 -2.11
CA ALA A 54 -10.44 -5.43 -3.32
C ALA A 54 -8.94 -5.55 -3.66
N GLY A 55 -8.06 -5.43 -2.66
CA GLY A 55 -6.62 -5.60 -2.85
C GLY A 55 -6.23 -7.00 -3.33
N LEU A 56 -6.75 -8.03 -2.66
CA LEU A 56 -6.51 -9.43 -3.04
C LEU A 56 -7.03 -9.75 -4.45
N ASN A 57 -8.23 -9.26 -4.80
CA ASN A 57 -8.83 -9.49 -6.11
C ASN A 57 -8.05 -8.78 -7.22
N SER A 58 -7.58 -7.56 -6.97
CA SER A 58 -6.72 -6.81 -7.89
C SER A 58 -5.41 -7.56 -8.15
N PHE A 59 -4.74 -8.02 -7.09
CA PHE A 59 -3.51 -8.80 -7.21
C PHE A 59 -3.72 -10.11 -7.97
N SER A 60 -4.80 -10.82 -7.65
CA SER A 60 -5.20 -12.05 -8.34
C SER A 60 -5.44 -11.84 -9.84
N THR A 61 -6.09 -10.72 -10.20
CA THR A 61 -6.33 -10.35 -11.60
C THR A 61 -5.01 -10.06 -12.32
N VAL A 62 -4.14 -9.25 -11.73
CA VAL A 62 -2.81 -8.94 -12.29
C VAL A 62 -2.00 -10.22 -12.49
N PHE A 63 -1.92 -11.08 -11.47
CA PHE A 63 -1.21 -12.35 -11.57
C PHE A 63 -1.81 -13.27 -12.65
N THR A 64 -3.14 -13.35 -12.72
CA THR A 64 -3.81 -14.23 -13.68
C THR A 64 -3.64 -13.72 -15.12
N LEU A 65 -3.76 -12.42 -15.36
CA LEU A 65 -3.67 -11.85 -16.71
C LEU A 65 -2.21 -11.68 -17.18
N ASP A 66 -1.33 -11.16 -16.32
CA ASP A 66 0.04 -10.82 -16.72
C ASP A 66 1.01 -12.00 -16.59
N ILE A 67 0.80 -12.92 -15.65
CA ILE A 67 1.67 -14.09 -15.47
C ILE A 67 1.00 -15.34 -16.07
N TYR A 68 -0.18 -15.70 -15.59
CA TYR A 68 -0.78 -16.98 -15.98
C TYR A 68 -1.19 -17.00 -17.46
N ALA A 69 -1.98 -16.03 -17.91
CA ALA A 69 -2.43 -15.98 -19.30
C ALA A 69 -1.28 -15.63 -20.27
N LYS A 70 -0.41 -14.66 -19.98
CA LYS A 70 0.66 -14.30 -20.93
C LYS A 70 1.87 -15.25 -20.94
N ARG A 71 2.24 -15.86 -19.82
CA ARG A 71 3.54 -16.58 -19.68
C ARG A 71 3.41 -18.08 -19.43
N ILE A 72 2.36 -18.52 -18.75
CA ILE A 72 2.20 -19.94 -18.38
C ILE A 72 1.32 -20.66 -19.40
N LYS A 73 0.13 -20.12 -19.72
CA LYS A 73 -0.84 -20.76 -20.59
C LYS A 73 -1.68 -19.74 -21.39
N PRO A 74 -1.22 -19.33 -22.59
CA PRO A 74 -1.92 -18.35 -23.43
C PRO A 74 -3.31 -18.77 -23.90
N ASP A 75 -3.58 -20.06 -24.05
CA ASP A 75 -4.91 -20.61 -24.36
C ASP A 75 -5.75 -20.98 -23.12
N ALA A 76 -5.47 -20.36 -21.97
CA ALA A 76 -6.24 -20.65 -20.75
C ALA A 76 -7.71 -20.22 -20.89
N THR A 77 -8.63 -21.18 -20.73
CA THR A 77 -10.07 -20.90 -20.68
C THR A 77 -10.43 -20.04 -19.47
N GLN A 78 -11.49 -19.23 -19.57
CA GLN A 78 -12.07 -18.43 -18.47
C GLN A 78 -12.22 -19.19 -17.14
N LYS A 79 -12.62 -20.47 -17.19
CA LYS A 79 -12.72 -21.33 -16.00
C LYS A 79 -11.37 -21.59 -15.32
N GLN A 80 -10.31 -21.83 -16.11
CA GLN A 80 -8.95 -22.06 -15.60
C GLN A 80 -8.35 -20.78 -15.03
N GLN A 81 -8.60 -19.64 -15.67
CA GLN A 81 -8.18 -18.33 -15.16
C GLN A 81 -8.82 -18.02 -13.80
N ARG A 82 -10.14 -18.25 -13.65
CA ARG A 82 -10.83 -18.06 -12.37
C ARG A 82 -10.33 -19.00 -11.27
N ALA A 83 -10.14 -20.28 -11.58
CA ALA A 83 -9.63 -21.25 -10.61
C ALA A 83 -8.21 -20.89 -10.14
N MET A 84 -7.34 -20.48 -11.07
CA MET A 84 -6.00 -20.02 -10.72
C MET A 84 -6.05 -18.73 -9.90
N GLY A 85 -6.91 -17.78 -10.28
CA GLY A 85 -7.10 -16.54 -9.52
C GLY A 85 -7.55 -16.80 -8.08
N GLN A 86 -8.47 -17.73 -7.86
CA GLN A 86 -8.89 -18.13 -6.50
C GLN A 86 -7.74 -18.74 -5.69
N LEU A 87 -6.93 -19.61 -6.32
CA LEU A 87 -5.78 -20.23 -5.67
C LEU A 87 -4.72 -19.20 -5.27
N VAL A 88 -4.44 -18.23 -6.14
CA VAL A 88 -3.54 -17.12 -5.87
C VAL A 88 -4.08 -16.25 -4.73
N THR A 89 -5.37 -15.93 -4.73
CA THR A 89 -6.00 -15.16 -3.64
C THR A 89 -5.82 -15.85 -2.29
N ILE A 90 -6.02 -17.16 -2.20
CA ILE A 90 -5.83 -17.93 -0.97
C ILE A 90 -4.34 -17.93 -0.56
N ALA A 91 -3.44 -18.15 -1.50
CA ALA A 91 -1.99 -18.16 -1.23
C ALA A 91 -1.51 -16.79 -0.69
N VAL A 92 -1.95 -15.69 -1.31
CA VAL A 92 -1.59 -14.33 -0.89
C VAL A 92 -2.23 -13.98 0.44
N ALA A 93 -3.48 -14.38 0.70
CA ALA A 93 -4.13 -14.18 1.98
C ALA A 93 -3.40 -14.91 3.12
N MET A 94 -2.95 -16.14 2.89
CA MET A 94 -2.11 -16.89 3.85
C MET A 94 -0.78 -16.19 4.11
N LEU A 95 -0.12 -15.71 3.07
CA LEU A 95 1.15 -15.01 3.18
C LEU A 95 0.98 -13.67 3.94
N ALA A 96 -0.11 -12.93 3.67
CA ALA A 96 -0.46 -11.72 4.39
C ALA A 96 -0.72 -11.97 5.88
N MET A 97 -1.43 -13.04 6.25
CA MET A 97 -1.61 -13.43 7.66
C MET A 97 -0.29 -13.75 8.35
N LEU A 98 0.62 -14.48 7.66
CA LEU A 98 1.92 -14.82 8.20
C LEU A 98 2.78 -13.57 8.45
N LEU A 99 2.80 -12.64 7.48
CA LEU A 99 3.48 -11.35 7.62
C LEU A 99 2.87 -10.52 8.76
N ALA A 100 1.54 -10.44 8.84
CA ALA A 100 0.86 -9.71 9.91
C ALA A 100 1.25 -10.24 11.31
N MET A 101 1.32 -11.57 11.49
CA MET A 101 1.81 -12.16 12.74
C MET A 101 3.27 -11.79 13.03
N LEU A 102 4.14 -11.85 12.02
CA LEU A 102 5.55 -11.51 12.16
C LEU A 102 5.73 -10.05 12.60
N PHE A 103 4.96 -9.14 12.01
CA PHE A 103 5.03 -7.71 12.34
C PHE A 103 4.41 -7.40 13.70
N SER A 104 3.33 -8.07 14.09
CA SER A 104 2.72 -7.94 15.42
C SER A 104 3.72 -8.29 16.53
N ASN A 105 4.51 -9.35 16.34
CA ASN A 105 5.56 -9.75 17.29
C ASN A 105 6.78 -8.82 17.31
N ALA A 106 7.01 -8.04 16.25
CA ALA A 106 8.22 -7.23 16.11
C ALA A 106 8.13 -5.86 16.81
N GLY A 107 6.97 -5.46 17.33
CA GLY A 107 6.78 -4.23 18.13
C GLY A 107 7.19 -2.92 17.45
N LYS A 108 7.41 -2.92 16.14
CA LYS A 108 7.74 -1.73 15.34
C LYS A 108 6.44 -1.09 14.84
N ASP A 109 6.43 0.23 14.71
CA ASP A 109 5.33 0.99 14.08
C ASP A 109 4.97 0.41 12.70
N LEU A 110 4.00 -0.51 12.67
CA LEU A 110 3.51 -1.14 11.44
C LEU A 110 3.03 -0.09 10.45
N PHE A 111 2.45 0.98 10.97
CA PHE A 111 1.94 2.10 10.20
C PHE A 111 3.07 2.82 9.45
N ASN A 112 4.19 3.11 10.11
CA ASN A 112 5.33 3.79 9.48
C ASN A 112 6.00 2.92 8.41
N ILE A 113 6.11 1.61 8.65
CA ILE A 113 6.69 0.68 7.66
C ILE A 113 5.78 0.54 6.45
N THR A 114 4.47 0.32 6.66
CA THR A 114 3.50 0.12 5.58
C THR A 114 3.35 1.38 4.73
N GLN A 115 3.28 2.55 5.37
CA GLN A 115 3.27 3.81 4.64
C GLN A 115 4.58 4.08 3.90
N GLY A 116 5.72 3.78 4.53
CA GLY A 116 7.02 3.91 3.90
C GLY A 116 7.07 3.15 2.57
N VAL A 117 6.72 1.87 2.56
CA VAL A 117 6.72 1.04 1.34
C VAL A 117 5.82 1.63 0.25
N ALA A 118 4.61 2.06 0.59
CA ALA A 118 3.70 2.69 -0.37
C ALA A 118 4.27 4.00 -0.95
N GLN A 119 4.91 4.81 -0.12
CA GLN A 119 5.55 6.08 -0.53
C GLN A 119 6.79 5.86 -1.41
N PHE A 120 7.49 4.73 -1.27
CA PHE A 120 8.62 4.40 -2.15
C PHE A 120 8.18 3.93 -3.55
N LEU A 121 7.06 3.20 -3.65
CA LEU A 121 6.55 2.68 -4.93
C LEU A 121 5.73 3.68 -5.73
N ALA A 122 5.03 4.60 -5.08
CA ALA A 122 4.14 5.54 -5.76
C ALA A 122 4.83 6.48 -6.78
N PRO A 123 6.01 7.09 -6.50
CA PRO A 123 6.66 8.02 -7.42
C PRO A 123 7.03 7.43 -8.79
N PRO A 124 7.75 6.29 -8.90
CA PRO A 124 8.15 5.75 -10.20
C PRO A 124 6.94 5.28 -11.02
N LEU A 125 5.91 4.71 -10.37
CA LEU A 125 4.67 4.35 -11.03
C LEU A 125 3.93 5.57 -11.59
N THR A 126 3.90 6.66 -10.81
CA THR A 126 3.27 7.92 -11.23
C THR A 126 4.00 8.52 -12.42
N VAL A 127 5.34 8.53 -12.43
CA VAL A 127 6.13 9.05 -13.56
C VAL A 127 5.86 8.26 -14.83
N VAL A 128 5.93 6.92 -14.79
CA VAL A 128 5.68 6.08 -15.98
C VAL A 128 4.25 6.25 -16.49
N PHE A 129 3.27 6.32 -15.58
CA PHE A 129 1.88 6.53 -15.94
C PHE A 129 1.65 7.90 -16.59
N LEU A 130 2.20 8.96 -15.99
CA LEU A 130 2.06 10.33 -16.47
C LEU A 130 2.77 10.52 -17.82
N ALA A 131 3.98 9.98 -17.97
CA ALA A 131 4.73 9.98 -19.22
C ALA A 131 3.95 9.25 -20.33
N GLY A 132 3.37 8.07 -20.02
CA GLY A 132 2.57 7.31 -20.97
C GLY A 132 1.27 8.02 -21.41
N VAL A 133 0.64 8.80 -20.54
CA VAL A 133 -0.58 9.56 -20.85
C VAL A 133 -0.29 10.87 -21.59
N LEU A 134 0.74 11.62 -21.17
CA LEU A 134 1.05 12.94 -21.73
C LEU A 134 1.83 12.88 -23.05
N SER A 135 2.64 11.83 -23.27
CA SER A 135 3.51 11.75 -24.44
C SER A 135 3.12 10.61 -25.37
N LYS A 136 2.62 10.97 -26.57
CA LYS A 136 2.33 10.01 -27.66
C LYS A 136 3.57 9.31 -28.22
N ARG A 137 4.78 9.65 -27.76
CA ARG A 137 6.07 9.11 -28.23
C ARG A 137 6.76 8.15 -27.25
N VAL A 138 6.14 7.81 -26.12
CA VAL A 138 6.74 6.86 -25.18
C VAL A 138 6.86 5.48 -25.83
N THR A 139 8.09 5.05 -26.04
CA THR A 139 8.41 3.75 -26.61
C THR A 139 8.41 2.71 -25.49
N LYS A 140 7.91 1.48 -25.75
CA LYS A 140 7.87 0.39 -24.75
C LYS A 140 9.21 0.17 -24.03
N LYS A 141 10.32 0.28 -24.76
CA LYS A 141 11.68 0.18 -24.20
C LYS A 141 11.97 1.30 -23.18
N ALA A 142 11.61 2.55 -23.47
CA ALA A 142 11.80 3.66 -22.53
C ALA A 142 11.01 3.42 -21.24
N ALA A 143 9.74 2.98 -21.34
CA ALA A 143 8.93 2.64 -20.18
C ALA A 143 9.53 1.52 -19.32
N GLU A 144 10.09 0.47 -19.94
CA GLU A 144 10.79 -0.61 -19.23
C GLU A 144 12.04 -0.09 -18.52
N TRP A 145 12.89 0.70 -19.18
CA TRP A 145 14.09 1.28 -18.59
C TRP A 145 13.77 2.25 -17.45
N THR A 146 12.72 3.06 -17.57
CA THR A 146 12.25 3.96 -16.51
C THR A 146 11.70 3.18 -15.33
N LEU A 147 11.00 2.06 -15.56
CA LEU A 147 10.48 1.21 -14.48
C LEU A 147 11.61 0.48 -13.73
N TYR A 148 12.56 -0.12 -14.44
CA TYR A 148 13.70 -0.79 -13.80
C TYR A 148 14.68 0.20 -13.16
N GLY A 149 15.02 1.28 -13.86
CA GLY A 149 15.93 2.31 -13.38
C GLY A 149 15.33 3.13 -12.23
N GLY A 150 14.08 3.57 -12.37
CA GLY A 150 13.34 4.26 -11.32
C GLY A 150 13.06 3.34 -10.12
N GLY A 151 12.72 2.07 -10.37
CA GLY A 151 12.56 1.07 -9.31
C GLY A 151 13.85 0.80 -8.55
N ALA A 152 14.97 0.62 -9.24
CA ALA A 152 16.28 0.43 -8.61
C ALA A 152 16.69 1.66 -7.80
N LEU A 153 16.48 2.87 -8.32
CA LEU A 153 16.72 4.12 -7.61
C LEU A 153 15.88 4.21 -6.33
N CYS A 154 14.58 3.90 -6.41
CA CYS A 154 13.69 3.89 -5.24
C CYS A 154 14.10 2.86 -4.18
N VAL A 155 14.54 1.68 -4.58
CA VAL A 155 15.07 0.67 -3.65
C VAL A 155 16.36 1.15 -2.99
N LEU A 156 17.27 1.76 -3.76
CA LEU A 156 18.52 2.33 -3.25
C LEU A 156 18.25 3.44 -2.21
N VAL A 157 17.22 4.24 -2.46
CA VAL A 157 16.75 5.32 -1.58
C VAL A 157 16.06 4.76 -0.34
N GLY A 158 15.27 3.69 -0.47
CA GLY A 158 14.69 2.97 0.67
C GLY A 158 15.77 2.34 1.57
N ILE A 159 16.83 1.80 0.99
CA ILE A 159 17.99 1.29 1.73
C ILE A 159 18.71 2.45 2.43
N MET A 160 18.93 3.59 1.76
CA MET A 160 19.51 4.78 2.38
C MET A 160 18.66 5.34 3.53
N TYR A 161 17.32 5.22 3.45
CA TYR A 161 16.40 5.64 4.52
C TYR A 161 16.60 4.78 5.77
N PHE A 162 16.70 3.47 5.56
CA PHE A 162 16.98 2.51 6.62
C PHE A 162 18.38 2.70 7.24
N VAL A 163 19.35 3.19 6.46
CA VAL A 163 20.76 3.41 6.89
C VAL A 163 20.98 4.80 7.52
N LYS A 164 19.95 5.66 7.61
CA LYS A 164 20.01 6.99 8.27
C LYS A 164 21.19 7.87 7.80
N PHE A 165 21.52 7.85 6.51
CA PHE A 165 22.63 8.60 5.92
C PHE A 165 22.07 9.57 4.84
N PRO A 166 22.29 10.92 4.84
CA PRO A 166 23.06 11.76 5.76
C PRO A 166 22.25 12.76 6.65
N SER A 167 20.93 12.98 6.47
CA SER A 167 20.13 13.91 7.33
C SER A 167 18.62 13.70 7.20
N GLU A 168 17.87 13.71 8.32
CA GLU A 168 16.40 13.54 8.35
C GLU A 168 15.63 14.68 7.63
N ALA A 169 16.25 15.85 7.43
CA ALA A 169 15.66 16.98 6.71
C ALA A 169 15.78 16.88 5.17
N PHE A 170 16.59 15.97 4.65
CA PHE A 170 16.86 15.83 3.21
C PHE A 170 15.81 14.99 2.46
N TRP A 171 15.10 14.14 3.18
CA TRP A 171 14.16 13.15 2.64
C TRP A 171 12.92 13.69 1.92
N PRO A 172 12.17 14.67 2.45
CA PRO A 172 10.97 15.17 1.76
C PRO A 172 11.29 15.84 0.42
N HIS A 173 12.46 16.49 0.29
CA HIS A 173 12.92 17.07 -0.97
C HIS A 173 13.41 16.02 -1.97
N PHE A 174 13.93 14.88 -1.50
CA PHE A 174 14.51 13.86 -2.36
C PHE A 174 13.46 13.08 -3.17
N TYR A 175 12.29 12.75 -2.60
CA TYR A 175 11.21 12.10 -3.38
C TYR A 175 10.67 12.99 -4.50
N VAL A 176 10.63 14.31 -4.27
CA VAL A 176 10.29 15.30 -5.29
C VAL A 176 11.38 15.38 -6.35
N ALA A 177 12.66 15.32 -5.97
CA ALA A 177 13.78 15.30 -6.91
C ALA A 177 13.77 14.05 -7.81
N VAL A 178 13.44 12.86 -7.28
CA VAL A 178 13.28 11.63 -8.09
C VAL A 178 12.16 11.78 -9.13
N PHE A 179 11.03 12.39 -8.74
CA PHE A 179 9.94 12.69 -9.67
C PHE A 179 10.42 13.59 -10.83
N PHE A 180 11.20 14.63 -10.53
CA PHE A 180 11.76 15.53 -11.55
C PHE A 180 12.89 14.94 -12.39
N ILE A 181 13.74 14.06 -11.83
CA ILE A 181 14.82 13.38 -12.55
C ILE A 181 14.29 12.33 -13.53
N CYS A 182 13.11 11.78 -13.23
CA CYS A 182 12.51 10.70 -14.01
C CYS A 182 11.48 11.23 -15.06
N LEU A 183 11.03 12.49 -14.93
CA LEU A 183 10.16 13.19 -15.89
C LEU A 183 10.79 13.47 -17.28
N PRO A 184 12.10 13.74 -17.44
CA PRO A 184 12.70 14.04 -18.75
C PRO A 184 13.09 12.81 -19.60
N CYS A 185 12.88 11.58 -19.14
CA CYS A 185 13.19 10.33 -19.86
C CYS A 185 11.91 9.66 -20.41
#